data_AF-A0A1G6A0D7-F1
#
_entry.id   AF-A0A1G6A0D7-F1
#
_cell.length_a   1.000
_cell.length_b   1.000
_cell.length_c   1.000
_cell.angle_alpha   90.00
_cell.angle_beta   90.00
_cell.angle_gamma   90.00
#
_symmetry.space_group_name_H-M   'P 1'
#
loop_
_entity.id
_entity.type
_entity.pdbx_description
1 polymer ?
#
loop_
_entity_poly.entity_id
_entity_poly.type
_entity_poly.pdbx_seq_one_letter_code
_entity_poly.pdbx_strand_id
1 'polypeptide(L)'
;MSEQTNTDMSKHFYRASAADFMKIPGSPVAYWLTEKWLEMFESTSAISEYSYASEGIKTGNNDRFLRYWFEVNWNDVGALNQENSKWVFHHKGGEYRKWAGNREFVIYWLNDGKAVREMPNSGIQGERLFRQDAAVWSDITSGGFSARLKNKEHLFDSACPAAAFIDGQSIEVLLGFLNSCVVKYLTPIINPTLHFKVGNFRALPYVRAHADVVNKLIDISLCDWNSAETSWDFTSLDISKNVSDDYSMIASAYDDFKKKGDATIQEMKQLEESNNRTLIELCGLQKDLIAEVPINEITINCNPYYRYGNKLRDIELENLYRCDTLKSLVSFSVGCMMGRYSLDKPGLIIASQGETIQDYLAQIPSPKFMPDDDAILPLTDQEWFADDVTNRFREFVKVVWGEETLQENLDFVAESLYLHAIKPKKGETSMEAIRRYLSTQFYKDHMKTYKKRPIYWLFSSGKQKAFECLVYLHRYNEGTLSRMRTEYVTPLMGKYESQIRHIEEQQTSASAVEKTKLDKELKDYQSKLNELREFDSKLKHYADMRISLDLDDGVKVNYGKFGDLLANVKDITGEKPNVT
;
A
#
# COMPACT_ATOMS: atom_id res chain seq x y z
N MET A 1 -12.92 -3.03 -57.92
CA MET A 1 -12.83 -2.37 -59.23
C MET A 1 -13.22 -0.91 -59.01
N SER A 2 -12.36 0.09 -59.12
CA SER A 2 -11.01 0.19 -59.66
C SER A 2 -10.18 1.16 -58.81
N GLU A 3 -9.13 0.65 -58.18
CA GLU A 3 -7.91 1.44 -57.97
C GLU A 3 -7.20 1.55 -59.32
N GLN A 4 -6.74 2.76 -59.65
CA GLN A 4 -5.40 3.08 -60.19
C GLN A 4 -5.42 4.56 -60.62
N THR A 5 -4.87 5.47 -59.79
CA THR A 5 -3.51 6.07 -59.87
C THR A 5 -3.42 7.19 -60.93
N ASN A 6 -2.84 8.38 -60.72
CA ASN A 6 -1.83 8.80 -59.76
C ASN A 6 -1.69 10.35 -59.72
N THR A 7 -1.22 10.86 -58.57
CA THR A 7 -0.36 12.05 -58.36
C THR A 7 -0.70 13.41 -59.02
N ASP A 8 -1.18 14.35 -58.19
CA ASP A 8 -0.46 15.63 -58.06
C ASP A 8 -0.57 16.16 -56.62
N MET A 9 0.59 16.30 -55.99
CA MET A 9 0.84 16.87 -54.67
C MET A 9 1.13 18.39 -54.77
N SER A 10 0.44 19.12 -55.64
CA SER A 10 0.19 20.56 -55.43
C SER A 10 -0.53 20.84 -54.09
N LYS A 11 -1.02 19.76 -53.48
CA LYS A 11 -1.70 19.50 -52.20
C LYS A 11 -0.93 19.79 -50.89
N HIS A 12 0.18 20.53 -50.91
CA HIS A 12 0.94 20.91 -49.70
C HIS A 12 1.39 22.38 -49.67
N PHE A 13 0.60 23.30 -50.24
CA PHE A 13 0.87 24.74 -50.15
C PHE A 13 -0.07 25.43 -49.14
N TYR A 14 0.45 25.81 -47.97
CA TYR A 14 0.06 27.03 -47.26
C TYR A 14 1.31 27.78 -46.74
N ARG A 15 1.25 29.12 -46.91
CA ARG A 15 2.19 30.17 -46.47
C ARG A 15 1.85 30.63 -45.03
N ALA A 16 2.84 31.16 -44.31
CA ALA A 16 2.83 31.24 -42.85
C ALA A 16 2.88 32.68 -42.27
N SER A 17 2.24 32.86 -41.11
CA SER A 17 2.42 33.98 -40.16
C SER A 17 2.02 33.70 -38.68
N ALA A 18 1.68 32.51 -38.20
CA ALA A 18 2.22 31.19 -38.45
C ALA A 18 3.76 31.15 -38.28
N ALA A 19 4.48 31.80 -39.21
CA ALA A 19 5.94 31.77 -39.41
C ALA A 19 6.73 32.39 -38.26
N ASP A 20 6.06 33.33 -37.63
CA ASP A 20 6.43 34.17 -36.51
C ASP A 20 6.27 33.45 -35.19
N PHE A 21 5.29 32.54 -35.15
CA PHE A 21 5.05 31.71 -33.98
C PHE A 21 6.27 30.89 -33.66
N MET A 22 7.21 30.69 -34.61
CA MET A 22 8.12 29.55 -34.80
C MET A 22 9.61 29.85 -35.03
N LYS A 23 10.17 31.00 -34.66
CA LYS A 23 11.64 31.07 -34.45
C LYS A 23 12.07 30.61 -33.03
N ILE A 24 11.08 30.38 -32.18
CA ILE A 24 10.96 29.75 -30.83
C ILE A 24 12.20 29.00 -30.29
N PRO A 25 12.59 29.25 -29.03
CA PRO A 25 12.32 28.26 -27.96
C PRO A 25 11.24 28.73 -26.96
N GLY A 26 10.25 27.88 -26.63
CA GLY A 26 9.18 28.17 -25.66
C GLY A 26 7.75 28.35 -26.18
N SER A 27 7.48 29.18 -27.20
CA SER A 27 6.13 29.63 -27.59
C SER A 27 5.15 28.49 -27.94
N PRO A 28 4.21 28.12 -27.05
CA PRO A 28 3.26 27.07 -27.30
C PRO A 28 2.14 27.56 -28.23
N VAL A 29 1.78 26.76 -29.23
CA VAL A 29 0.69 27.08 -30.17
C VAL A 29 -0.60 26.47 -29.66
N ALA A 30 -1.35 27.23 -28.84
CA ALA A 30 -2.63 26.83 -28.29
C ALA A 30 -3.78 27.63 -28.95
N TYR A 31 -4.10 27.28 -30.21
CA TYR A 31 -5.05 28.03 -31.05
C TYR A 31 -6.52 27.93 -30.59
N TRP A 32 -6.83 27.00 -29.68
CA TRP A 32 -8.17 26.78 -29.13
C TRP A 32 -8.45 27.63 -27.88
N LEU A 33 -7.47 28.39 -27.39
CA LEU A 33 -7.66 29.26 -26.23
C LEU A 33 -8.60 30.41 -26.57
N THR A 34 -9.53 30.68 -25.66
CA THR A 34 -10.38 31.88 -25.72
C THR A 34 -9.59 33.11 -25.29
N GLU A 35 -10.10 34.30 -25.63
CA GLU A 35 -9.49 35.58 -25.23
C GLU A 35 -9.27 35.65 -23.72
N LYS A 36 -10.17 35.08 -22.92
CA LYS A 36 -10.06 35.06 -21.46
C LYS A 36 -8.81 34.32 -20.95
N TRP A 37 -8.44 33.22 -21.59
CA TRP A 37 -7.21 32.49 -21.24
C TRP A 37 -5.96 33.28 -21.63
N LEU A 38 -5.98 33.95 -22.79
CA LEU A 38 -4.86 34.79 -23.24
C LEU A 38 -4.67 36.00 -22.31
N GLU A 39 -5.76 36.69 -21.97
CA GLU A 39 -5.77 37.78 -20.98
C GLU A 39 -5.18 37.32 -19.65
N MET A 40 -5.45 36.10 -19.19
CA MET A 40 -4.92 35.58 -17.94
C MET A 40 -3.39 35.47 -17.97
N PHE A 41 -2.82 34.95 -19.06
CA PHE A 41 -1.37 34.88 -19.22
C PHE A 41 -0.71 36.27 -19.35
N GLU A 42 -1.43 37.26 -19.89
CA GLU A 42 -0.92 38.62 -20.07
C GLU A 42 -1.04 39.49 -18.79
N SER A 43 -2.17 39.39 -18.10
CA SER A 43 -2.54 40.30 -16.99
C SER A 43 -2.29 39.73 -15.59
N THR A 44 -2.04 38.43 -15.47
CA THR A 44 -1.79 37.77 -14.18
C THR A 44 -0.31 37.48 -13.99
N SER A 45 0.24 37.89 -12.85
CA SER A 45 1.60 37.52 -12.45
C SER A 45 1.80 36.01 -12.40
N ALA A 46 3.00 35.57 -12.78
CA ALA A 46 3.38 34.17 -12.65
C ALA A 46 3.50 33.77 -11.17
N ILE A 47 3.18 32.51 -10.84
CA ILE A 47 3.25 32.02 -9.46
C ILE A 47 4.66 32.10 -8.85
N SER A 48 5.69 32.18 -9.70
CA SER A 48 7.09 32.37 -9.30
C SER A 48 7.37 33.71 -8.62
N GLU A 49 6.51 34.71 -8.77
CA GLU A 49 6.59 35.98 -8.03
C GLU A 49 6.16 35.83 -6.56
N TYR A 50 5.35 34.82 -6.25
CA TYR A 50 4.76 34.61 -4.92
C TYR A 50 5.35 33.40 -4.19
N SER A 51 5.89 32.43 -4.92
CA SER A 51 6.28 31.13 -4.40
C SER A 51 7.71 30.74 -4.75
N TYR A 52 8.33 30.00 -3.84
CA TYR A 52 9.59 29.33 -4.08
C TYR A 52 9.31 27.85 -4.36
N ALA A 53 9.86 27.35 -5.47
CA ALA A 53 9.75 25.95 -5.85
C ALA A 53 11.13 25.36 -6.17
N SER A 54 11.34 24.10 -5.82
CA SER A 54 12.60 23.39 -6.03
C SER A 54 12.37 21.89 -6.24
N GLU A 55 13.29 21.27 -6.97
CA GLU A 55 13.48 19.82 -6.92
C GLU A 55 14.04 19.44 -5.55
N GLY A 56 13.85 18.18 -5.15
CA GLY A 56 14.31 17.63 -3.89
C GLY A 56 15.64 16.88 -3.99
N ILE A 57 15.77 15.87 -3.15
CA ILE A 57 16.96 15.05 -3.01
C ILE A 57 17.03 14.03 -4.15
N LYS A 58 18.16 14.05 -4.86
CA LYS A 58 18.60 12.93 -5.70
C LYS A 58 19.58 12.10 -4.88
N THR A 59 19.21 10.88 -4.53
CA THR A 59 20.01 10.03 -3.62
C THR A 59 21.29 9.48 -4.26
N GLY A 60 21.37 9.41 -5.59
CA GLY A 60 22.43 8.70 -6.32
C GLY A 60 22.31 7.17 -6.27
N ASN A 61 21.68 6.61 -5.23
CA ASN A 61 21.40 5.19 -5.07
C ASN A 61 20.15 4.96 -4.18
N ASN A 62 19.00 4.74 -4.81
CA ASN A 62 17.73 4.52 -4.09
C ASN A 62 17.75 3.22 -3.27
N ASP A 63 18.33 2.14 -3.78
CA ASP A 63 18.38 0.86 -3.06
C ASP A 63 19.20 0.92 -1.77
N ARG A 64 20.14 1.88 -1.66
CA ARG A 64 20.91 2.12 -0.43
C ARG A 64 20.19 3.04 0.56
N PHE A 65 19.53 4.10 0.07
CA PHE A 65 19.10 5.20 0.93
C PHE A 65 17.59 5.35 1.10
N LEU A 66 16.77 4.63 0.33
CA LEU A 66 15.31 4.67 0.47
C LEU A 66 14.78 3.32 0.93
N ARG A 67 13.80 3.37 1.84
CA ARG A 67 13.05 2.21 2.32
C ARG A 67 11.58 2.55 2.38
N TYR A 68 10.71 1.55 2.26
CA TYR A 68 9.37 1.71 2.83
C TYR A 68 9.50 1.78 4.36
N TRP A 69 8.68 2.60 5.01
CA TRP A 69 8.80 2.86 6.46
C TRP A 69 8.73 1.58 7.31
N PHE A 70 8.00 0.56 6.86
CA PHE A 70 7.82 -0.71 7.57
C PHE A 70 8.97 -1.70 7.37
N GLU A 71 10.00 -1.37 6.57
CA GLU A 71 11.16 -2.24 6.37
C GLU A 71 12.23 -2.07 7.45
N VAL A 72 12.24 -0.90 8.10
CA VAL A 72 13.30 -0.47 9.02
C VAL A 72 12.80 -0.46 10.46
N ASN A 73 13.73 -0.33 11.40
CA ASN A 73 13.41 -0.20 12.80
C ASN A 73 12.57 1.07 13.06
N TRP A 74 11.32 0.92 13.52
CA TRP A 74 10.40 2.06 13.68
C TRP A 74 10.92 3.11 14.65
N ASN A 75 11.62 2.70 15.72
CA ASN A 75 12.23 3.63 16.68
C ASN A 75 13.31 4.55 16.07
N ASP A 76 13.85 4.18 14.90
CA ASP A 76 14.85 4.97 14.18
C ASP A 76 14.21 5.88 13.10
N VAL A 77 12.88 5.81 12.92
CA VAL A 77 12.11 6.62 11.98
C VAL A 77 11.59 7.88 12.66
N GLY A 78 11.69 9.04 11.99
CA GLY A 78 11.12 10.27 12.52
C GLY A 78 11.20 11.48 11.60
N ALA A 79 10.89 12.64 12.18
CA ALA A 79 11.05 13.93 11.51
C ALA A 79 12.52 14.36 11.45
N LEU A 80 12.87 15.26 10.53
CA LEU A 80 14.26 15.72 10.31
C LEU A 80 14.97 16.23 11.58
N ASN A 81 14.23 16.87 12.50
CA ASN A 81 14.80 17.46 13.73
C ASN A 81 14.65 16.55 14.96
N GLN A 82 14.10 15.34 14.80
CA GLN A 82 13.94 14.41 15.91
C GLN A 82 15.30 13.80 16.27
N GLU A 83 15.65 13.85 17.56
CA GLU A 83 16.88 13.26 18.05
C GLU A 83 16.89 11.74 17.78
N ASN A 84 18.05 11.22 17.39
CA ASN A 84 18.28 9.80 17.09
C ASN A 84 17.57 9.24 15.86
N SER A 85 16.81 10.03 15.09
CA SER A 85 16.23 9.55 13.83
C SER A 85 17.32 9.29 12.79
N LYS A 86 17.47 8.02 12.42
CA LYS A 86 18.35 7.54 11.33
C LYS A 86 17.64 7.64 9.98
N TRP A 87 16.33 7.41 9.99
CA TRP A 87 15.44 7.43 8.84
C TRP A 87 14.45 8.58 8.95
N VAL A 88 14.41 9.46 7.95
CA VAL A 88 13.53 10.63 7.94
C VAL A 88 12.40 10.45 6.95
N PHE A 89 11.18 10.87 7.29
CA PHE A 89 10.03 10.83 6.38
C PHE A 89 10.36 11.49 5.03
N HIS A 90 10.06 10.79 3.94
CA HIS A 90 10.48 11.19 2.61
C HIS A 90 9.35 11.08 1.58
N HIS A 91 8.99 12.20 0.96
CA HIS A 91 7.96 12.26 -0.06
C HIS A 91 8.55 11.90 -1.42
N LYS A 92 8.01 10.85 -2.04
CA LYS A 92 8.32 10.48 -3.42
C LYS A 92 7.14 10.83 -4.34
N GLY A 93 7.42 10.86 -5.64
CA GLY A 93 6.35 10.75 -6.62
C GLY A 93 5.57 9.46 -6.38
N GLY A 94 4.33 9.41 -6.84
CA GLY A 94 3.46 8.26 -6.60
C GLY A 94 2.21 8.31 -7.46
N GLU A 95 1.25 7.46 -7.09
CA GLU A 95 -0.06 7.37 -7.75
C GLU A 95 -0.79 8.72 -7.73
N TYR A 96 -1.64 8.94 -8.75
CA TYR A 96 -2.37 10.18 -8.93
C TYR A 96 -3.33 10.42 -7.77
N ARG A 97 -3.03 11.40 -6.91
CA ARG A 97 -3.79 11.69 -5.69
C ARG A 97 -3.67 13.17 -5.33
N LYS A 98 -4.81 13.80 -5.06
CA LYS A 98 -4.92 15.18 -4.59
C LYS A 98 -4.86 15.29 -3.07
N TRP A 99 -4.56 16.50 -2.60
CA TRP A 99 -4.59 17.00 -1.22
C TRP A 99 -3.58 16.38 -0.25
N ALA A 100 -3.55 15.05 -0.08
CA ALA A 100 -2.63 14.37 0.83
C ALA A 100 -2.50 12.86 0.55
N GLY A 101 -1.45 12.22 1.07
CA GLY A 101 -1.18 10.78 0.93
C GLY A 101 0.15 10.47 0.24
N ASN A 102 0.32 9.24 -0.26
CA ASN A 102 1.57 8.71 -0.83
C ASN A 102 2.76 8.79 0.16
N ARG A 103 2.44 8.64 1.44
CA ARG A 103 3.35 8.69 2.58
C ARG A 103 3.86 7.27 2.86
N GLU A 104 4.79 6.82 2.03
CA GLU A 104 5.26 5.42 2.03
C GLU A 104 6.76 5.27 2.33
N PHE A 105 7.58 6.29 2.00
CA PHE A 105 9.03 6.19 2.01
C PHE A 105 9.68 6.95 3.18
N VAL A 106 10.82 6.42 3.61
CA VAL A 106 11.78 7.07 4.48
C VAL A 106 13.16 7.09 3.80
N ILE A 107 13.96 8.11 4.10
CA ILE A 107 15.33 8.28 3.59
C ILE A 107 16.34 8.19 4.74
N TYR A 108 17.43 7.48 4.52
CA TYR A 108 18.56 7.45 5.45
C TYR A 108 19.21 8.84 5.54
N TRP A 109 19.17 9.46 6.72
CA TRP A 109 19.58 10.85 6.91
C TRP A 109 20.45 11.11 8.15
N LEU A 110 21.18 10.11 8.63
CA LEU A 110 22.09 10.27 9.77
C LEU A 110 23.16 11.34 9.50
N ASN A 111 23.48 12.15 10.53
CA ASN A 111 24.47 13.23 10.47
C ASN A 111 24.22 14.22 9.31
N ASP A 112 22.99 14.76 9.23
CA ASP A 112 22.53 15.64 8.15
C ASP A 112 22.72 15.04 6.74
N GLY A 113 22.42 13.76 6.62
CA GLY A 113 22.50 13.05 5.35
C GLY A 113 23.91 12.94 4.78
N LYS A 114 24.98 12.99 5.61
CA LYS A 114 26.39 12.92 5.17
C LYS A 114 26.63 11.83 4.12
N ALA A 115 26.15 10.60 4.37
CA ALA A 115 26.33 9.49 3.44
C ALA A 115 25.63 9.70 2.09
N VAL A 116 24.48 10.38 2.07
CA VAL A 116 23.75 10.75 0.84
C VAL A 116 24.49 11.87 0.12
N ARG A 117 24.98 12.89 0.84
CA ARG A 117 25.75 14.01 0.28
C ARG A 117 27.07 13.55 -0.37
N GLU A 118 27.72 12.54 0.19
CA GLU A 118 28.99 11.97 -0.32
C GLU A 118 28.79 10.94 -1.46
N MET A 119 27.55 10.51 -1.75
CA MET A 119 27.28 9.51 -2.79
C MET A 119 27.51 10.09 -4.20
N PRO A 120 28.27 9.40 -5.08
CA PRO A 120 28.38 9.79 -6.48
C PRO A 120 27.02 10.01 -7.15
N ASN A 121 26.90 11.09 -7.93
CA ASN A 121 25.68 11.51 -8.62
C ASN A 121 24.49 11.86 -7.72
N SER A 122 24.69 12.03 -6.40
CA SER A 122 23.68 12.62 -5.53
C SER A 122 23.59 14.13 -5.75
N GLY A 123 22.50 14.72 -5.26
CA GLY A 123 22.30 16.16 -5.26
C GLY A 123 21.25 16.53 -4.23
N ILE A 124 21.59 17.45 -3.33
CA ILE A 124 20.66 17.96 -2.33
C ILE A 124 20.18 19.33 -2.81
N GLN A 125 18.90 19.39 -3.18
CA GLN A 125 18.23 20.63 -3.56
C GLN A 125 17.03 20.86 -2.65
N GLY A 126 16.50 22.08 -2.66
CA GLY A 126 15.27 22.39 -1.94
C GLY A 126 15.40 22.41 -0.42
N GLU A 127 16.61 22.54 0.14
CA GLU A 127 16.84 22.56 1.59
C GLU A 127 15.99 23.62 2.31
N ARG A 128 15.71 24.75 1.64
CA ARG A 128 14.78 25.79 2.13
C ARG A 128 13.38 25.25 2.47
N LEU A 129 12.91 24.24 1.74
CA LEU A 129 11.58 23.65 1.87
C LEU A 129 11.54 22.48 2.86
N PHE A 130 12.69 22.02 3.39
CA PHE A 130 12.72 20.93 4.37
C PHE A 130 12.04 21.31 5.68
N ARG A 131 12.07 22.60 6.05
CA ARG A 131 11.51 23.11 7.32
C ARG A 131 10.23 23.93 7.14
N GLN A 132 9.55 23.76 6.00
CA GLN A 132 8.31 24.46 5.67
C GLN A 132 7.26 23.46 5.25
N ASP A 133 5.99 23.72 5.56
CA ASP A 133 4.91 23.02 4.87
C ASP A 133 4.95 23.41 3.38
N ALA A 134 4.77 22.43 2.50
CA ALA A 134 4.90 22.63 1.06
C ALA A 134 3.90 21.77 0.30
N ALA A 135 3.61 22.18 -0.94
CA ALA A 135 2.85 21.41 -1.89
C ALA A 135 3.83 20.61 -2.72
N VAL A 136 3.69 19.29 -2.74
CA VAL A 136 4.50 18.38 -3.56
C VAL A 136 3.67 17.78 -4.68
N TRP A 137 4.28 17.53 -5.82
CA TRP A 137 3.64 16.87 -6.96
C TRP A 137 4.56 15.82 -7.57
N SER A 138 3.98 14.86 -8.30
CA SER A 138 4.76 13.90 -9.06
C SER A 138 5.30 14.59 -10.33
N ASP A 139 6.62 14.61 -10.53
CA ASP A 139 7.22 15.13 -11.78
C ASP A 139 6.70 14.36 -13.00
N ILE A 140 6.57 13.04 -12.89
CA ILE A 140 6.11 12.17 -13.98
C ILE A 140 4.76 11.58 -13.59
N THR A 141 3.73 11.82 -14.39
CA THR A 141 2.38 11.26 -14.14
C THR A 141 1.59 11.10 -15.43
N SER A 142 0.87 9.98 -15.55
CA SER A 142 -0.14 9.76 -16.60
C SER A 142 -1.56 10.09 -16.14
N GLY A 143 -1.78 10.37 -14.85
CA GLY A 143 -3.10 10.65 -14.26
C GLY A 143 -3.50 12.12 -14.28
N GLY A 144 -2.66 13.00 -14.85
CA GLY A 144 -2.80 14.45 -14.75
C GLY A 144 -2.05 15.05 -13.57
N PHE A 145 -1.94 16.37 -13.55
CA PHE A 145 -1.30 17.11 -12.46
C PHE A 145 -2.14 17.03 -11.17
N SER A 146 -1.46 16.78 -10.05
CA SER A 146 -2.05 16.82 -8.70
C SER A 146 -0.99 17.19 -7.69
N ALA A 147 -1.39 17.92 -6.65
CA ALA A 147 -0.54 18.38 -5.57
C ALA A 147 -1.03 17.84 -4.22
N ARG A 148 -0.07 17.53 -3.33
CA ARG A 148 -0.31 16.97 -2.00
C ARG A 148 0.46 17.76 -0.93
N LEU A 149 -0.03 17.72 0.30
CA LEU A 149 0.61 18.32 1.46
C LEU A 149 1.87 17.53 1.88
N LYS A 150 3.01 18.22 1.90
CA LYS A 150 4.25 17.82 2.57
C LYS A 150 4.43 18.67 3.83
N ASN A 151 4.27 18.04 5.00
CA ASN A 151 4.53 18.70 6.27
C ASN A 151 5.99 19.18 6.38
N LYS A 152 6.23 20.19 7.21
CA LYS A 152 7.57 20.59 7.65
C LYS A 152 8.29 19.39 8.27
N GLU A 153 9.62 19.41 8.16
CA GLU A 153 10.52 18.37 8.69
C GLU A 153 10.41 17.01 7.99
N HIS A 154 9.65 16.94 6.89
CA HIS A 154 9.72 15.85 5.93
C HIS A 154 10.61 16.26 4.74
N LEU A 155 11.37 15.30 4.23
CA LEU A 155 12.21 15.45 3.03
C LEU A 155 11.42 15.06 1.77
N PHE A 156 11.95 15.34 0.59
CA PHE A 156 11.29 15.01 -0.67
C PHE A 156 12.28 14.68 -1.79
N ASP A 157 11.86 13.82 -2.73
CA ASP A 157 12.66 13.30 -3.84
C ASP A 157 12.78 14.34 -4.98
N SER A 158 13.84 14.27 -5.77
CA SER A 158 13.98 15.00 -7.03
C SER A 158 12.81 14.83 -8.02
N ALA A 159 12.18 13.64 -8.05
CA ALA A 159 10.99 13.33 -8.83
C ALA A 159 9.66 13.68 -8.11
N CYS A 160 9.77 14.35 -6.95
CA CYS A 160 8.65 14.87 -6.16
C CYS A 160 8.88 16.36 -5.84
N PRO A 161 8.92 17.26 -6.84
CA PRO A 161 9.27 18.65 -6.57
C PRO A 161 8.26 19.31 -5.62
N ALA A 162 8.73 20.34 -4.92
CA ALA A 162 7.96 21.01 -3.88
C ALA A 162 7.90 22.52 -4.12
N ALA A 163 6.83 23.15 -3.64
CA ALA A 163 6.67 24.60 -3.62
C ALA A 163 5.99 25.10 -2.35
N ALA A 164 6.37 26.30 -1.90
CA ALA A 164 5.72 27.02 -0.81
C ALA A 164 5.75 28.54 -1.08
N PHE A 165 4.85 29.28 -0.45
CA PHE A 165 4.83 30.75 -0.57
C PHE A 165 6.05 31.38 0.10
N ILE A 166 6.57 32.46 -0.49
CA ILE A 166 7.72 33.22 0.03
C ILE A 166 7.32 34.09 1.22
N ASP A 167 6.08 34.57 1.23
CA ASP A 167 5.53 35.50 2.22
C ASP A 167 4.88 34.81 3.43
N GLY A 168 5.00 33.48 3.52
CA GLY A 168 4.48 32.70 4.65
C GLY A 168 2.96 32.47 4.62
N GLN A 169 2.30 32.72 3.49
CA GLN A 169 0.90 32.32 3.32
C GLN A 169 0.68 30.82 3.53
N SER A 170 -0.55 30.49 3.92
CA SER A 170 -0.97 29.12 4.22
C SER A 170 -0.84 28.23 2.98
N ILE A 171 -0.38 26.99 3.21
CA ILE A 171 -0.11 26.05 2.12
C ILE A 171 -1.40 25.56 1.45
N GLU A 172 -2.51 25.62 2.18
CA GLU A 172 -3.85 25.28 1.73
C GLU A 172 -4.30 26.18 0.58
N VAL A 173 -3.92 27.47 0.58
CA VAL A 173 -4.16 28.39 -0.54
C VAL A 173 -3.49 27.89 -1.81
N LEU A 174 -2.24 27.43 -1.70
CA LEU A 174 -1.49 26.90 -2.84
C LEU A 174 -2.12 25.58 -3.32
N LEU A 175 -2.46 24.68 -2.41
CA LEU A 175 -3.11 23.40 -2.75
C LEU A 175 -4.47 23.59 -3.40
N GLY A 176 -5.28 24.54 -2.94
CA GLY A 176 -6.58 24.89 -3.53
C GLY A 176 -6.44 25.35 -4.98
N PHE A 177 -5.47 26.21 -5.26
CA PHE A 177 -5.15 26.62 -6.64
C PHE A 177 -4.66 25.43 -7.47
N LEU A 178 -3.64 24.70 -7.00
CA LEU A 178 -2.98 23.64 -7.76
C LEU A 178 -3.89 22.45 -8.10
N ASN A 179 -4.85 22.12 -7.25
CA ASN A 179 -5.79 21.02 -7.49
C ASN A 179 -7.11 21.46 -8.15
N SER A 180 -7.20 22.72 -8.60
CA SER A 180 -8.40 23.24 -9.29
C SER A 180 -8.49 22.78 -10.74
N CYS A 181 -9.72 22.79 -11.28
CA CYS A 181 -9.95 22.55 -12.71
C CYS A 181 -9.27 23.59 -13.62
N VAL A 182 -9.00 24.81 -13.11
CA VAL A 182 -8.25 25.85 -13.83
C VAL A 182 -6.81 25.38 -14.07
N VAL A 183 -6.10 24.93 -13.02
CA VAL A 183 -4.73 24.42 -13.17
C VAL A 183 -4.71 23.13 -13.99
N LYS A 184 -5.69 22.24 -13.81
CA LYS A 184 -5.86 21.06 -14.66
C LYS A 184 -5.92 21.43 -16.15
N TYR A 185 -6.61 22.51 -16.52
CA TYR A 185 -6.67 23.02 -17.89
C TYR A 185 -5.38 23.73 -18.35
N LEU A 186 -4.71 24.45 -17.45
CA LEU A 186 -3.45 25.16 -17.74
C LEU A 186 -2.26 24.23 -17.98
N THR A 187 -2.16 23.13 -17.22
CA THR A 187 -0.97 22.28 -17.27
C THR A 187 -0.62 21.73 -18.65
N PRO A 188 -1.57 21.22 -19.49
CA PRO A 188 -1.26 20.72 -20.83
C PRO A 188 -0.94 21.85 -21.83
N ILE A 189 -1.38 23.08 -21.56
CA ILE A 189 -1.04 24.27 -22.36
C ILE A 189 0.43 24.66 -22.12
N ILE A 190 0.84 24.68 -20.85
CA ILE A 190 2.21 25.04 -20.45
C ILE A 190 3.20 23.94 -20.81
N ASN A 191 2.82 22.68 -20.61
CA ASN A 191 3.65 21.53 -20.96
C ASN A 191 2.78 20.34 -21.39
N PRO A 192 2.73 20.01 -22.69
CA PRO A 192 1.94 18.88 -23.19
C PRO A 192 2.60 17.51 -22.95
N THR A 193 3.74 17.45 -22.24
CA THR A 193 4.45 16.21 -21.92
C THR A 193 4.04 15.64 -20.56
N LEU A 194 4.46 14.41 -20.26
CA LEU A 194 4.22 13.77 -18.96
C LEU A 194 5.04 14.36 -17.80
N HIS A 195 6.06 15.16 -18.11
CA HIS A 195 6.92 15.78 -17.11
C HIS A 195 6.36 17.13 -16.69
N PHE A 196 6.05 17.33 -15.41
CA PHE A 196 5.71 18.64 -14.86
C PHE A 196 6.82 19.10 -13.92
N LYS A 197 7.81 19.78 -14.51
CA LYS A 197 9.00 20.27 -13.81
C LYS A 197 8.74 21.56 -13.05
N VAL A 198 9.66 21.91 -12.16
CA VAL A 198 9.63 23.18 -11.41
C VAL A 198 9.48 24.41 -12.32
N GLY A 199 10.11 24.39 -13.50
CA GLY A 199 9.94 25.46 -14.49
C GLY A 199 8.51 25.62 -15.00
N ASN A 200 7.76 24.52 -15.15
CA ASN A 200 6.36 24.55 -15.56
C ASN A 200 5.48 25.11 -14.46
N PHE A 201 5.70 24.67 -13.22
CA PHE A 201 5.05 25.26 -12.04
C PHE A 201 5.25 26.78 -12.01
N ARG A 202 6.50 27.25 -12.12
CA ARG A 202 6.86 28.68 -12.04
C ARG A 202 6.18 29.55 -13.10
N ALA A 203 5.73 28.96 -14.21
CA ALA A 203 5.07 29.64 -15.32
C ALA A 203 3.53 29.70 -15.19
N LEU A 204 2.94 29.07 -14.17
CA LEU A 204 1.49 29.13 -13.96
C LEU A 204 1.04 30.57 -13.67
N PRO A 205 0.03 31.12 -14.39
CA PRO A 205 -0.60 32.37 -14.01
C PRO A 205 -1.33 32.17 -12.67
N TYR A 206 -1.01 32.98 -11.67
CA TYR A 206 -1.50 32.75 -10.31
C TYR A 206 -2.58 33.73 -9.91
N VAL A 207 -3.77 33.18 -9.64
CA VAL A 207 -4.87 33.92 -9.02
C VAL A 207 -4.97 33.50 -7.56
N ARG A 208 -4.85 34.48 -6.67
CA ARG A 208 -4.99 34.24 -5.24
C ARG A 208 -6.45 33.95 -4.91
N ALA A 209 -6.69 32.77 -4.35
CA ALA A 209 -8.01 32.36 -3.87
C ALA A 209 -7.88 31.74 -2.49
N HIS A 210 -8.63 32.25 -1.53
CA HIS A 210 -8.84 31.60 -0.25
C HIS A 210 -10.15 30.82 -0.33
N ALA A 211 -10.05 29.50 -0.30
CA ALA A 211 -11.22 28.63 -0.21
C ALA A 211 -11.18 27.92 1.16
N ASP A 212 -12.13 28.27 2.03
CA ASP A 212 -12.20 27.73 3.39
C ASP A 212 -12.35 26.19 3.43
N VAL A 213 -12.74 25.60 2.29
CA VAL A 213 -12.94 24.15 2.11
C VAL A 213 -11.65 23.34 2.04
N VAL A 214 -10.49 23.95 1.76
CA VAL A 214 -9.26 23.19 1.46
C VAL A 214 -8.71 22.44 2.67
N ASN A 215 -8.81 23.00 3.88
CA ASN A 215 -8.44 22.29 5.11
C ASN A 215 -9.21 20.97 5.23
N LYS A 216 -10.53 21.02 5.01
CA LYS A 216 -11.39 19.84 5.09
C LYS A 216 -11.06 18.80 4.01
N LEU A 217 -10.69 19.23 2.80
CA LEU A 217 -10.23 18.35 1.71
C LEU A 217 -8.93 17.61 2.07
N ILE A 218 -7.99 18.30 2.71
CA ILE A 218 -6.74 17.72 3.22
C ILE A 218 -7.04 16.72 4.33
N ASP A 219 -7.90 17.08 5.30
CA ASP A 219 -8.28 16.21 6.41
C ASP A 219 -8.94 14.92 5.93
N ILE A 220 -9.92 15.01 5.03
CA ILE A 220 -10.57 13.84 4.43
C ILE A 220 -9.53 12.94 3.74
N SER A 221 -8.63 13.53 2.96
CA SER A 221 -7.62 12.78 2.21
C SER A 221 -6.57 12.11 3.10
N LEU A 222 -6.23 12.73 4.24
CA LEU A 222 -5.35 12.16 5.26
C LEU A 222 -6.03 11.04 6.04
N CYS A 223 -7.27 11.25 6.50
CA CYS A 223 -8.04 10.22 7.20
C CYS A 223 -8.21 8.97 6.33
N ASP A 224 -8.57 9.14 5.05
CA ASP A 224 -8.66 8.03 4.11
C ASP A 224 -7.30 7.33 3.90
N TRP A 225 -6.21 8.09 3.74
CA TRP A 225 -4.87 7.49 3.58
C TRP A 225 -4.47 6.67 4.81
N ASN A 226 -4.76 7.19 6.01
CA ASN A 226 -4.43 6.57 7.28
C ASN A 226 -5.34 5.40 7.67
N SER A 227 -6.36 5.09 6.86
CA SER A 227 -7.20 3.90 7.01
C SER A 227 -6.54 2.60 6.49
N ALA A 228 -5.42 2.70 5.77
CA ALA A 228 -4.70 1.57 5.19
C ALA A 228 -3.39 1.26 5.94
N GLU A 229 -3.10 -0.02 6.17
CA GLU A 229 -1.89 -0.50 6.88
C GLU A 229 -0.55 -0.06 6.28
N THR A 230 -0.56 0.43 5.03
CA THR A 230 0.63 0.96 4.35
C THR A 230 0.92 2.42 4.72
N SER A 231 0.01 3.11 5.40
CA SER A 231 0.30 4.42 6.00
C SER A 231 1.07 4.25 7.30
N TRP A 232 2.12 5.04 7.50
CA TRP A 232 2.85 5.07 8.77
C TRP A 232 2.04 5.66 9.93
N ASP A 233 0.92 6.33 9.64
CA ASP A 233 -0.04 6.86 10.63
C ASP A 233 -1.25 5.92 10.82
N PHE A 234 -1.20 4.69 10.28
CA PHE A 234 -2.26 3.71 10.48
C PHE A 234 -2.36 3.31 11.95
N THR A 235 -3.58 3.37 12.49
CA THR A 235 -3.85 3.12 13.91
C THR A 235 -4.60 1.82 14.17
N SER A 236 -5.63 1.55 13.36
CA SER A 236 -6.49 0.38 13.46
C SER A 236 -7.44 0.36 12.28
N LEU A 237 -8.14 -0.75 12.07
CA LEU A 237 -9.10 -0.91 10.99
C LEU A 237 -10.51 -0.47 11.42
N ASP A 238 -11.13 0.45 10.67
CA ASP A 238 -12.41 1.07 11.06
C ASP A 238 -13.56 0.09 11.25
N ILE A 239 -13.63 -0.98 10.45
CA ILE A 239 -14.65 -2.04 10.60
C ILE A 239 -14.54 -2.77 11.95
N SER A 240 -13.38 -2.70 12.62
CA SER A 240 -13.15 -3.26 13.97
C SER A 240 -13.18 -2.24 15.11
N LYS A 241 -13.20 -0.92 14.84
CA LYS A 241 -13.07 0.12 15.89
C LYS A 241 -14.35 0.41 16.68
N ASN A 242 -15.52 0.18 16.10
CA ASN A 242 -16.80 0.60 16.67
C ASN A 242 -17.63 -0.58 17.21
N VAL A 243 -16.98 -1.68 17.62
CA VAL A 243 -17.66 -2.73 18.38
C VAL A 243 -17.66 -2.39 19.88
N SER A 244 -18.13 -1.18 20.18
CA SER A 244 -18.76 -0.88 21.47
C SER A 244 -20.21 -1.27 21.33
N ASP A 245 -20.68 -2.32 22.01
CA ASP A 245 -22.07 -2.77 22.23
C ASP A 245 -23.12 -2.78 21.08
N ASP A 246 -22.87 -2.18 19.91
CA ASP A 246 -23.87 -1.83 18.90
C ASP A 246 -23.90 -2.79 17.70
N TYR A 247 -22.85 -3.61 17.48
CA TYR A 247 -22.79 -4.53 16.35
C TYR A 247 -22.23 -5.91 16.72
N SER A 248 -23.08 -6.92 16.72
CA SER A 248 -22.66 -8.33 16.77
C SER A 248 -22.32 -8.92 15.40
N MET A 249 -22.57 -8.20 14.30
CA MET A 249 -22.39 -8.72 12.93
C MET A 249 -21.39 -7.90 12.08
N ILE A 250 -20.43 -8.59 11.45
CA ILE A 250 -19.47 -8.03 10.48
C ILE A 250 -20.22 -7.45 9.27
N ALA A 251 -21.32 -8.08 8.83
CA ALA A 251 -22.12 -7.59 7.72
C ALA A 251 -22.66 -6.16 7.98
N SER A 252 -23.19 -5.92 9.18
CA SER A 252 -23.69 -4.60 9.58
C SER A 252 -22.55 -3.59 9.72
N ALA A 253 -21.41 -4.00 10.29
CA ALA A 253 -20.22 -3.15 10.37
C ALA A 253 -19.69 -2.76 8.98
N TYR A 254 -19.73 -3.68 8.01
CA TYR A 254 -19.38 -3.43 6.61
C TYR A 254 -20.36 -2.45 5.95
N ASP A 255 -21.67 -2.63 6.13
CA ASP A 255 -22.68 -1.73 5.55
C ASP A 255 -22.52 -0.30 6.06
N ASP A 256 -22.26 -0.13 7.36
CA ASP A 256 -22.06 1.19 7.94
C ASP A 256 -20.71 1.80 7.58
N PHE A 257 -19.67 0.98 7.44
CA PHE A 257 -18.39 1.40 6.86
C PHE A 257 -18.57 1.90 5.42
N LYS A 258 -19.32 1.16 4.59
CA LYS A 258 -19.63 1.54 3.21
C LYS A 258 -20.41 2.85 3.16
N LYS A 259 -21.48 3.00 3.96
CA LYS A 259 -22.27 4.24 4.04
C LYS A 259 -21.42 5.45 4.43
N LYS A 260 -20.52 5.29 5.40
CA LYS A 260 -19.57 6.35 5.80
C LYS A 260 -18.61 6.70 4.66
N GLY A 261 -18.12 5.69 3.94
CA GLY A 261 -17.33 5.86 2.72
C GLY A 261 -18.09 6.67 1.67
N ASP A 262 -19.30 6.26 1.31
CA ASP A 262 -20.15 6.94 0.32
C ASP A 262 -20.42 8.40 0.71
N ALA A 263 -20.72 8.68 1.98
CA ALA A 263 -20.89 10.03 2.48
C ALA A 263 -19.61 10.87 2.35
N THR A 264 -18.45 10.29 2.67
CA THR A 264 -17.14 10.95 2.55
C THR A 264 -16.80 11.29 1.09
N ILE A 265 -17.13 10.40 0.15
CA ILE A 265 -16.93 10.63 -1.29
C ILE A 265 -17.79 11.81 -1.75
N GLN A 266 -19.06 11.86 -1.36
CA GLN A 266 -19.96 12.96 -1.74
C GLN A 266 -19.54 14.29 -1.10
N GLU A 267 -19.14 14.28 0.18
CA GLU A 267 -18.62 15.46 0.86
C GLU A 267 -17.37 15.99 0.14
N MET A 268 -16.40 15.14 -0.14
CA MET A 268 -15.18 15.53 -0.85
C MET A 268 -15.50 16.09 -2.25
N LYS A 269 -16.40 15.45 -3.00
CA LYS A 269 -16.84 15.94 -4.30
C LYS A 269 -17.42 17.36 -4.20
N GLN A 270 -18.33 17.61 -3.26
CA GLN A 270 -18.94 18.93 -3.08
C GLN A 270 -17.91 20.00 -2.69
N LEU A 271 -16.93 19.65 -1.85
CA LEU A 271 -15.86 20.55 -1.45
C LEU A 271 -14.92 20.88 -2.63
N GLU A 272 -14.56 19.89 -3.45
CA GLU A 272 -13.76 20.12 -4.66
C GLU A 272 -14.51 20.98 -5.69
N GLU A 273 -15.80 20.75 -5.87
CA GLU A 273 -16.67 21.57 -6.73
C GLU A 273 -16.78 23.02 -6.22
N SER A 274 -16.85 23.22 -4.91
CA SER A 274 -16.83 24.55 -4.30
C SER A 274 -15.49 25.26 -4.52
N ASN A 275 -14.37 24.54 -4.38
CA ASN A 275 -13.05 25.07 -4.67
C ASN A 275 -12.97 25.48 -6.16
N ASN A 276 -13.40 24.61 -7.08
CA ASN A 276 -13.44 24.91 -8.50
C ASN A 276 -14.29 26.14 -8.83
N ARG A 277 -15.51 26.23 -8.28
CA ARG A 277 -16.41 27.37 -8.50
C ARG A 277 -15.76 28.70 -8.12
N THR A 278 -15.13 28.74 -6.95
CA THR A 278 -14.42 29.92 -6.45
C THR A 278 -13.34 30.38 -7.44
N LEU A 279 -12.51 29.45 -7.94
CA LEU A 279 -11.44 29.77 -8.88
C LEU A 279 -11.95 30.15 -10.27
N ILE A 280 -12.99 29.47 -10.77
CA ILE A 280 -13.63 29.82 -12.05
C ILE A 280 -14.18 31.26 -11.99
N GLU A 281 -14.82 31.64 -10.88
CA GLU A 281 -15.37 32.98 -10.71
C GLU A 281 -14.29 34.06 -10.65
N LEU A 282 -13.22 33.83 -9.86
CA LEU A 282 -12.10 34.76 -9.73
C LEU A 282 -11.34 34.96 -11.05
N CYS A 283 -11.22 33.91 -11.87
CA CYS A 283 -10.58 33.98 -13.17
C CYS A 283 -11.51 34.48 -14.29
N GLY A 284 -12.83 34.59 -14.05
CA GLY A 284 -13.82 34.96 -15.07
C GLY A 284 -14.01 33.91 -16.17
N LEU A 285 -13.89 32.62 -15.84
CA LEU A 285 -13.90 31.48 -16.77
C LEU A 285 -15.23 30.72 -16.81
N GLN A 286 -16.33 31.32 -16.36
CA GLN A 286 -17.64 30.65 -16.23
C GLN A 286 -18.20 30.13 -17.57
N LYS A 287 -17.69 30.64 -18.70
CA LYS A 287 -18.07 30.19 -20.05
C LYS A 287 -17.18 29.06 -20.57
N ASP A 288 -15.99 28.89 -19.99
CA ASP A 288 -14.95 27.96 -20.47
C ASP A 288 -14.90 26.68 -19.63
N LEU A 289 -15.23 26.78 -18.34
CA LEU A 289 -15.12 25.69 -17.37
C LEU A 289 -16.40 25.49 -16.58
N ILE A 290 -16.60 24.25 -16.16
CA ILE A 290 -17.64 23.85 -15.21
C ILE A 290 -16.98 23.43 -13.89
N ALA A 291 -17.70 23.58 -12.78
CA ALA A 291 -17.16 23.31 -11.45
C ALA A 291 -17.20 21.82 -11.10
N GLU A 292 -18.12 21.08 -11.73
CA GLU A 292 -18.46 19.69 -11.47
C GLU A 292 -17.26 18.76 -11.60
N VAL A 293 -17.11 17.87 -10.62
CA VAL A 293 -16.04 16.88 -10.59
C VAL A 293 -16.61 15.49 -10.82
N PRO A 294 -16.14 14.74 -11.83
CA PRO A 294 -16.53 13.35 -12.01
C PRO A 294 -16.22 12.50 -10.78
N ILE A 295 -17.12 11.59 -10.40
CA ILE A 295 -16.97 10.75 -9.19
C ILE A 295 -15.67 9.95 -9.16
N ASN A 296 -15.16 9.56 -10.33
CA ASN A 296 -13.92 8.80 -10.49
C ASN A 296 -12.65 9.63 -10.35
N GLU A 297 -12.76 10.96 -10.29
CA GLU A 297 -11.65 11.89 -10.04
C GLU A 297 -11.53 12.28 -8.55
N ILE A 298 -12.40 11.72 -7.69
CA ILE A 298 -12.32 11.87 -6.23
C ILE A 298 -11.30 10.85 -5.70
N THR A 299 -10.09 11.32 -5.42
CA THR A 299 -8.89 10.47 -5.22
C THR A 299 -8.72 9.97 -3.78
N ILE A 300 -9.69 9.21 -3.27
CA ILE A 300 -9.64 8.55 -1.95
C ILE A 300 -9.86 7.04 -2.09
N ASN A 301 -9.21 6.23 -1.26
CA ASN A 301 -9.20 4.77 -1.30
C ASN A 301 -10.56 4.15 -1.02
N CYS A 302 -11.41 4.82 -0.24
CA CYS A 302 -12.79 4.41 -0.03
C CYS A 302 -13.68 4.57 -1.26
N ASN A 303 -13.23 5.31 -2.30
CA ASN A 303 -13.95 5.45 -3.57
C ASN A 303 -13.62 4.30 -4.55
N PRO A 304 -14.53 3.36 -4.80
CA PRO A 304 -14.27 2.23 -5.69
C PRO A 304 -13.99 2.64 -7.14
N TYR A 305 -14.64 3.72 -7.61
CA TYR A 305 -14.49 4.25 -8.97
C TYR A 305 -13.07 4.76 -9.24
N TYR A 306 -12.43 5.36 -8.23
CA TYR A 306 -11.04 5.78 -8.28
C TYR A 306 -10.09 4.59 -8.06
N ARG A 307 -10.32 3.80 -7.01
CA ARG A 307 -9.41 2.72 -6.57
C ARG A 307 -9.25 1.59 -7.60
N TYR A 308 -10.32 1.21 -8.28
CA TYR A 308 -10.31 0.10 -9.25
C TYR A 308 -10.42 0.57 -10.71
N GLY A 309 -10.72 1.85 -10.91
CA GLY A 309 -10.84 2.48 -12.22
C GLY A 309 -12.19 2.24 -12.91
N ASN A 310 -12.38 2.95 -14.03
CA ASN A 310 -13.70 3.15 -14.67
C ASN A 310 -14.14 2.07 -15.66
N LYS A 311 -13.50 0.90 -15.66
CA LYS A 311 -13.74 -0.13 -16.69
C LYS A 311 -14.71 -1.22 -16.24
N LEU A 312 -15.11 -1.21 -14.98
CA LEU A 312 -15.96 -2.22 -14.36
C LEU A 312 -17.37 -1.68 -14.15
N ARG A 313 -18.37 -2.57 -14.14
CA ARG A 313 -19.75 -2.20 -13.79
C ARG A 313 -19.86 -1.96 -12.29
N ASP A 314 -20.85 -1.19 -11.85
CA ASP A 314 -21.06 -0.84 -10.44
C ASP A 314 -21.07 -2.07 -9.51
N ILE A 315 -21.76 -3.15 -9.91
CA ILE A 315 -21.81 -4.40 -9.13
C ILE A 315 -20.43 -5.09 -9.00
N GLU A 316 -19.58 -4.97 -10.02
CA GLU A 316 -18.23 -5.54 -10.00
C GLU A 316 -17.30 -4.70 -9.12
N LEU A 317 -17.46 -3.38 -9.13
CA LEU A 317 -16.75 -2.46 -8.23
C LEU A 317 -17.14 -2.72 -6.78
N GLU A 318 -18.43 -2.88 -6.49
CA GLU A 318 -18.93 -3.18 -5.16
C GLU A 318 -18.41 -4.52 -4.64
N ASN A 319 -18.42 -5.56 -5.47
CA ASN A 319 -17.90 -6.86 -5.11
C ASN A 319 -16.40 -6.84 -4.83
N LEU A 320 -15.62 -6.10 -5.63
CA LEU A 320 -14.20 -5.90 -5.38
C LEU A 320 -13.95 -5.14 -4.08
N TYR A 321 -14.71 -4.07 -3.84
CA TYR A 321 -14.60 -3.25 -2.63
C TYR A 321 -14.90 -4.06 -1.38
N ARG A 322 -15.98 -4.86 -1.39
CA ARG A 322 -16.31 -5.80 -0.30
C ARG A 322 -15.16 -6.78 -0.08
N CYS A 323 -14.73 -7.47 -1.13
CA CYS A 323 -13.66 -8.46 -1.06
C CYS A 323 -12.37 -7.87 -0.46
N ASP A 324 -11.89 -6.73 -0.96
CA ASP A 324 -10.68 -6.08 -0.46
C ASP A 324 -10.82 -5.57 0.98
N THR A 325 -12.01 -5.11 1.38
CA THR A 325 -12.28 -4.71 2.77
C THR A 325 -12.12 -5.90 3.72
N LEU A 326 -12.68 -7.06 3.35
CA LEU A 326 -12.55 -8.26 4.18
C LEU A 326 -11.14 -8.89 4.11
N LYS A 327 -10.41 -8.74 3.00
CA LYS A 327 -8.97 -9.06 2.97
C LYS A 327 -8.17 -8.19 3.93
N SER A 328 -8.50 -6.91 4.03
CA SER A 328 -7.87 -5.97 4.97
C SER A 328 -8.21 -6.34 6.41
N LEU A 329 -9.42 -6.82 6.70
CA LEU A 329 -9.79 -7.38 8.00
C LEU A 329 -8.93 -8.60 8.36
N VAL A 330 -8.76 -9.56 7.43
CA VAL A 330 -7.89 -10.71 7.67
C VAL A 330 -6.43 -10.27 7.88
N SER A 331 -5.91 -9.34 7.07
CA SER A 331 -4.56 -8.78 7.24
C SER A 331 -4.37 -8.13 8.61
N PHE A 332 -5.32 -7.29 9.03
CA PHE A 332 -5.29 -6.62 10.32
C PHE A 332 -5.32 -7.62 11.48
N SER A 333 -6.16 -8.67 11.37
CA SER A 333 -6.21 -9.74 12.37
C SER A 333 -4.87 -10.47 12.49
N VAL A 334 -4.18 -10.75 11.38
CA VAL A 334 -2.83 -11.35 11.40
C VAL A 334 -1.84 -10.37 12.04
N GLY A 335 -1.95 -9.07 11.79
CA GLY A 335 -1.18 -8.06 12.50
C GLY A 335 -1.40 -8.06 14.02
N CYS A 336 -2.63 -8.30 14.47
CA CYS A 336 -2.93 -8.48 15.89
C CYS A 336 -2.34 -9.80 16.44
N MET A 337 -2.43 -10.90 15.68
CA MET A 337 -1.82 -12.18 16.05
C MET A 337 -0.30 -12.06 16.18
N MET A 338 0.35 -11.26 15.32
CA MET A 338 1.79 -11.01 15.39
C MET A 338 2.20 -10.03 16.49
N GLY A 339 1.23 -9.31 17.10
CA GLY A 339 1.47 -8.26 18.09
C GLY A 339 1.86 -6.90 17.49
N ARG A 340 1.78 -6.76 16.16
CA ARG A 340 2.06 -5.49 15.47
C ARG A 340 1.02 -4.43 15.82
N TYR A 341 -0.24 -4.85 15.94
CA TYR A 341 -1.39 -4.01 16.30
C TYR A 341 -2.12 -4.60 17.51
N SER A 342 -3.03 -3.81 18.08
CA SER A 342 -3.92 -4.26 19.16
C SER A 342 -5.34 -3.73 18.94
N LEU A 343 -6.31 -4.45 19.51
CA LEU A 343 -7.69 -3.96 19.68
C LEU A 343 -7.79 -2.93 20.82
N ASP A 344 -6.84 -2.94 21.75
CA ASP A 344 -6.92 -2.19 23.01
C ASP A 344 -6.12 -0.87 22.99
N LYS A 345 -5.19 -0.73 22.03
CA LYS A 345 -4.37 0.47 21.88
C LYS A 345 -4.20 0.80 20.38
N PRO A 346 -4.51 2.04 19.96
CA PRO A 346 -4.32 2.46 18.57
C PRO A 346 -2.84 2.63 18.23
N GLY A 347 -2.48 2.31 16.99
CA GLY A 347 -1.12 2.47 16.47
C GLY A 347 -0.31 1.18 16.48
N LEU A 348 0.94 1.30 16.05
CA LEU A 348 1.93 0.21 16.12
C LEU A 348 2.26 -0.09 17.59
N ILE A 349 2.32 -1.38 17.93
CA ILE A 349 2.71 -1.86 19.25
C ILE A 349 4.10 -2.49 19.21
N ILE A 350 4.28 -3.49 18.34
CA ILE A 350 5.58 -4.07 18.00
C ILE A 350 5.90 -3.72 16.54
N ALA A 351 6.99 -2.99 16.33
CA ALA A 351 7.50 -2.62 15.00
C ALA A 351 9.01 -2.32 14.99
N SER A 352 9.73 -2.73 16.03
CA SER A 352 11.14 -2.46 16.21
C SER A 352 11.92 -3.75 16.44
N GLN A 353 13.17 -3.77 16.03
CA GLN A 353 13.99 -4.97 16.10
C GLN A 353 14.21 -5.40 17.56
N GLY A 354 13.95 -6.68 17.85
CA GLY A 354 14.21 -7.27 19.15
C GLY A 354 13.08 -7.10 20.17
N GLU A 355 11.98 -6.45 19.79
CA GLU A 355 10.78 -6.41 20.60
C GLU A 355 10.14 -7.80 20.72
N THR A 356 9.63 -8.07 21.91
CA THR A 356 9.09 -9.36 22.32
C THR A 356 7.65 -9.22 22.81
N ILE A 357 7.02 -10.34 23.12
CA ILE A 357 5.70 -10.33 23.76
C ILE A 357 5.70 -9.59 25.11
N GLN A 358 6.83 -9.54 25.81
CA GLN A 358 6.95 -8.79 27.06
C GLN A 358 6.85 -7.27 26.82
N ASP A 359 7.42 -6.77 25.72
CA ASP A 359 7.32 -5.36 25.33
C ASP A 359 5.88 -4.99 24.93
N TYR A 360 5.17 -5.93 24.30
CA TYR A 360 3.72 -5.79 24.06
C TYR A 360 2.94 -5.70 25.38
N LEU A 361 3.17 -6.64 26.31
CA LEU A 361 2.45 -6.69 27.59
C LEU A 361 2.81 -5.52 28.52
N ALA A 362 4.02 -4.96 28.40
CA ALA A 362 4.39 -3.75 29.11
C ALA A 362 3.54 -2.54 28.68
N GLN A 363 3.10 -2.51 27.42
CA GLN A 363 2.19 -1.49 26.90
C GLN A 363 0.71 -1.83 27.14
N ILE A 364 0.36 -3.12 27.11
CA ILE A 364 -1.02 -3.63 27.21
C ILE A 364 -1.03 -4.85 28.14
N PRO A 365 -1.12 -4.66 29.48
CA PRO A 365 -0.98 -5.76 30.43
C PRO A 365 -2.07 -6.84 30.36
N SER A 366 -3.27 -6.47 29.90
CA SER A 366 -4.44 -7.37 29.80
C SER A 366 -5.13 -7.21 28.45
N PRO A 367 -4.54 -7.73 27.34
CA PRO A 367 -5.12 -7.57 26.01
C PRO A 367 -6.38 -8.42 25.84
N LYS A 368 -7.39 -7.89 25.14
CA LYS A 368 -8.60 -8.65 24.76
C LYS A 368 -8.28 -9.80 23.82
N PHE A 369 -7.32 -9.58 22.92
CA PHE A 369 -6.81 -10.59 22.00
C PHE A 369 -5.30 -10.69 22.17
N MET A 370 -4.86 -11.75 22.85
CA MET A 370 -3.44 -11.98 23.11
C MET A 370 -2.72 -12.28 21.78
N PRO A 371 -1.59 -11.61 21.46
CA PRO A 371 -0.76 -12.02 20.35
C PRO A 371 -0.19 -13.43 20.54
N ASP A 372 0.36 -13.97 19.47
CA ASP A 372 1.10 -15.22 19.52
C ASP A 372 2.43 -15.05 20.25
N ASP A 373 2.82 -16.07 21.03
CA ASP A 373 3.96 -15.99 21.93
C ASP A 373 5.30 -15.93 21.19
N ASP A 374 5.43 -16.62 20.06
CA ASP A 374 6.67 -16.68 19.28
C ASP A 374 6.57 -16.07 17.88
N ALA A 375 5.36 -15.68 17.46
CA ALA A 375 5.08 -15.12 16.14
C ALA A 375 5.46 -16.07 14.99
N ILE A 376 5.36 -17.38 15.23
CA ILE A 376 5.45 -18.44 14.22
C ILE A 376 4.04 -18.99 14.04
N LEU A 377 3.31 -18.49 13.05
CA LEU A 377 1.91 -18.86 12.84
C LEU A 377 1.76 -19.86 11.69
N PRO A 378 1.36 -21.12 11.94
CA PRO A 378 1.13 -22.10 10.88
C PRO A 378 0.05 -21.64 9.89
N LEU A 379 0.31 -21.82 8.60
CA LEU A 379 -0.53 -21.41 7.48
C LEU A 379 -0.89 -22.62 6.60
N THR A 380 -1.37 -23.69 7.22
CA THR A 380 -1.60 -25.00 6.58
C THR A 380 -3.01 -25.15 5.99
N ASP A 381 -3.13 -25.99 4.96
CA ASP A 381 -4.38 -26.33 4.27
C ASP A 381 -5.33 -27.20 5.12
N GLN A 382 -4.79 -27.82 6.17
CA GLN A 382 -5.51 -28.61 7.16
C GLN A 382 -5.22 -28.10 8.57
N GLU A 383 -6.11 -28.43 9.50
CA GLU A 383 -5.96 -28.09 10.92
C GLU A 383 -4.99 -29.06 11.60
N TRP A 384 -3.72 -28.67 11.66
CA TRP A 384 -2.70 -29.44 12.38
C TRP A 384 -2.39 -28.86 13.75
N PHE A 385 -2.62 -27.57 13.96
CA PHE A 385 -2.20 -26.84 15.15
C PHE A 385 -3.35 -25.97 15.67
N ALA A 386 -3.50 -25.92 16.99
CA ALA A 386 -4.58 -25.15 17.63
C ALA A 386 -4.37 -23.63 17.48
N ASP A 387 -3.11 -23.20 17.39
CA ASP A 387 -2.65 -21.82 17.23
C ASP A 387 -2.47 -21.39 15.76
N ASP A 388 -2.96 -22.17 14.79
CA ASP A 388 -2.85 -21.80 13.38
C ASP A 388 -3.63 -20.51 13.04
N VAL A 389 -3.26 -19.86 11.93
CA VAL A 389 -3.84 -18.56 11.53
C VAL A 389 -5.36 -18.62 11.36
N THR A 390 -5.92 -19.77 10.95
CA THR A 390 -7.37 -19.89 10.70
C THR A 390 -8.13 -19.94 12.03
N ASN A 391 -7.66 -20.75 12.97
CA ASN A 391 -8.25 -20.85 14.30
C ASN A 391 -8.10 -19.55 15.08
N ARG A 392 -6.94 -18.90 14.98
CA ARG A 392 -6.74 -17.56 15.56
C ARG A 392 -7.62 -16.50 14.91
N PHE A 393 -7.92 -16.59 13.62
CA PHE A 393 -8.88 -15.69 12.97
C PHE A 393 -10.30 -15.88 13.52
N ARG A 394 -10.74 -17.13 13.69
CA ARG A 394 -12.01 -17.44 14.35
C ARG A 394 -12.08 -16.86 15.76
N GLU A 395 -11.01 -17.01 16.54
CA GLU A 395 -10.94 -16.41 17.88
C GLU A 395 -10.96 -14.88 17.84
N PHE A 396 -10.25 -14.26 16.90
CA PHE A 396 -10.31 -12.81 16.69
C PHE A 396 -11.74 -12.33 16.41
N VAL A 397 -12.45 -13.02 15.51
CA VAL A 397 -13.85 -12.70 15.22
C VAL A 397 -14.73 -12.85 16.46
N LYS A 398 -14.53 -13.91 17.24
CA LYS A 398 -15.24 -14.12 18.51
C LYS A 398 -14.96 -13.03 19.53
N VAL A 399 -13.71 -12.60 19.69
CA VAL A 399 -13.33 -11.54 20.65
C VAL A 399 -13.94 -10.20 20.26
N VAL A 400 -13.99 -9.90 18.96
CA VAL A 400 -14.49 -8.61 18.47
C VAL A 400 -16.02 -8.58 18.41
N TRP A 401 -16.67 -9.61 17.85
CA TRP A 401 -18.12 -9.61 17.56
C TRP A 401 -18.96 -10.57 18.42
N GLY A 402 -18.34 -11.37 19.28
CA GLY A 402 -19.02 -12.32 20.17
C GLY A 402 -19.17 -13.74 19.60
N GLU A 403 -19.49 -14.69 20.47
CA GLU A 403 -19.73 -16.09 20.08
C GLU A 403 -21.10 -16.29 19.42
N GLU A 404 -22.11 -15.50 19.82
CA GLU A 404 -23.52 -15.70 19.39
C GLU A 404 -23.72 -15.60 17.87
N THR A 405 -22.92 -14.77 17.19
CA THR A 405 -22.99 -14.49 15.75
C THR A 405 -21.76 -14.98 15.00
N LEU A 406 -20.94 -15.80 15.65
CA LEU A 406 -19.64 -16.22 15.10
C LEU A 406 -19.78 -16.93 13.76
N GLN A 407 -20.76 -17.82 13.62
CA GLN A 407 -20.95 -18.58 12.39
C GLN A 407 -21.39 -17.67 11.23
N GLU A 408 -22.36 -16.80 11.45
CA GLU A 408 -22.84 -15.83 10.47
C GLU A 408 -21.73 -14.87 10.03
N ASN A 409 -20.87 -14.47 10.97
CA ASN A 409 -19.70 -13.64 10.69
C ASN A 409 -18.66 -14.37 9.82
N LEU A 410 -18.38 -15.64 10.12
CA LEU A 410 -17.47 -16.46 9.30
C LEU A 410 -18.06 -16.72 7.90
N ASP A 411 -19.37 -16.95 7.80
CA ASP A 411 -20.09 -17.11 6.54
C ASP A 411 -19.96 -15.85 5.68
N PHE A 412 -20.22 -14.67 6.26
CA PHE A 412 -20.09 -13.40 5.56
C PHE A 412 -18.66 -13.13 5.07
N VAL A 413 -17.64 -13.48 5.85
CA VAL A 413 -16.23 -13.36 5.45
C VAL A 413 -15.94 -14.31 4.28
N ALA A 414 -16.31 -15.58 4.39
CA ALA A 414 -16.09 -16.58 3.34
C ALA A 414 -16.77 -16.18 2.02
N GLU A 415 -18.04 -15.76 2.07
CA GLU A 415 -18.78 -15.24 0.92
C GLU A 415 -18.11 -14.04 0.27
N SER A 416 -17.60 -13.10 1.09
CA SER A 416 -16.88 -11.92 0.59
C SER A 416 -15.59 -12.30 -0.14
N LEU A 417 -14.87 -13.31 0.37
CA LEU A 417 -13.65 -13.82 -0.27
C LEU A 417 -13.97 -14.55 -1.59
N TYR A 418 -15.14 -15.18 -1.72
CA TYR A 418 -15.56 -15.82 -2.96
C TYR A 418 -15.78 -14.86 -4.14
N LEU A 419 -16.00 -13.58 -3.85
CA LEU A 419 -16.26 -12.58 -4.89
C LEU A 419 -15.06 -12.44 -5.83
N HIS A 420 -13.85 -12.28 -5.27
CA HIS A 420 -12.64 -12.03 -6.06
C HIS A 420 -11.34 -12.63 -5.52
N ALA A 421 -11.31 -13.19 -4.31
CA ALA A 421 -10.08 -13.74 -3.73
C ALA A 421 -9.89 -15.21 -4.12
N ILE A 422 -10.95 -16.01 -3.99
CA ILE A 422 -10.92 -17.46 -4.20
C ILE A 422 -12.20 -17.93 -4.88
N LYS A 423 -12.15 -19.02 -5.65
CA LYS A 423 -13.37 -19.61 -6.23
C LYS A 423 -14.14 -20.41 -5.17
N PRO A 424 -15.49 -20.44 -5.19
CA PRO A 424 -16.27 -21.29 -4.30
C PRO A 424 -16.04 -22.77 -4.62
N LYS A 425 -16.04 -23.62 -3.59
CA LYS A 425 -15.91 -25.07 -3.70
C LYS A 425 -17.17 -25.73 -3.12
N LYS A 426 -17.76 -26.68 -3.85
CA LYS A 426 -19.02 -27.32 -3.44
C LYS A 426 -18.83 -28.11 -2.14
N GLY A 427 -19.70 -27.85 -1.16
CA GLY A 427 -19.71 -28.53 0.13
C GLY A 427 -18.63 -28.08 1.11
N GLU A 428 -17.91 -27.00 0.81
CA GLU A 428 -16.91 -26.39 1.69
C GLU A 428 -17.61 -25.52 2.75
N THR A 429 -17.23 -25.70 4.01
CA THR A 429 -17.66 -24.85 5.13
C THR A 429 -16.93 -23.50 5.08
N SER A 430 -17.47 -22.50 5.77
CA SER A 430 -16.87 -21.16 5.83
C SER A 430 -15.46 -21.16 6.44
N MET A 431 -15.22 -22.01 7.43
CA MET A 431 -13.88 -22.20 8.01
C MET A 431 -12.90 -22.81 7.01
N GLU A 432 -13.31 -23.83 6.25
CA GLU A 432 -12.45 -24.41 5.19
C GLU A 432 -12.16 -23.40 4.08
N ALA A 433 -13.13 -22.55 3.72
CA ALA A 433 -12.96 -21.49 2.75
C ALA A 433 -11.93 -20.45 3.20
N ILE A 434 -12.03 -19.99 4.45
CA ILE A 434 -11.08 -19.05 5.06
C ILE A 434 -9.68 -19.69 5.13
N ARG A 435 -9.58 -20.95 5.58
CA ARG A 435 -8.32 -21.70 5.61
C ARG A 435 -7.68 -21.81 4.23
N ARG A 436 -8.49 -22.06 3.20
CA ARG A 436 -8.01 -22.13 1.82
C ARG A 436 -7.55 -20.77 1.30
N TYR A 437 -8.24 -19.68 1.62
CA TYR A 437 -7.76 -18.33 1.31
C TYR A 437 -6.41 -18.06 1.96
N LEU A 438 -6.28 -18.36 3.26
CA LEU A 438 -5.06 -18.19 4.05
C LEU A 438 -3.87 -18.98 3.46
N SER A 439 -4.04 -20.26 3.19
CA SER A 439 -2.96 -21.14 2.68
C SER A 439 -2.59 -20.96 1.20
N THR A 440 -3.43 -20.28 0.39
CA THR A 440 -3.21 -20.21 -1.08
C THR A 440 -3.15 -18.81 -1.68
N GLN A 441 -3.78 -17.82 -1.04
CA GLN A 441 -3.96 -16.48 -1.60
C GLN A 441 -3.48 -15.35 -0.68
N PHE A 442 -3.63 -15.49 0.63
CA PHE A 442 -3.27 -14.45 1.61
C PHE A 442 -1.85 -13.92 1.38
N TYR A 443 -0.85 -14.79 1.26
CA TYR A 443 0.54 -14.33 1.09
C TYR A 443 0.76 -13.55 -0.21
N LYS A 444 0.04 -13.89 -1.30
CA LYS A 444 0.12 -13.13 -2.55
C LYS A 444 -0.46 -11.73 -2.40
N ASP A 445 -1.58 -11.63 -1.69
CA ASP A 445 -2.23 -10.35 -1.41
C ASP A 445 -1.35 -9.51 -0.46
N HIS A 446 -0.76 -10.14 0.56
CA HIS A 446 0.24 -9.53 1.45
C HIS A 446 1.46 -8.99 0.69
N MET A 447 2.06 -9.79 -0.20
CA MET A 447 3.15 -9.34 -1.05
C MET A 447 2.75 -8.16 -1.96
N LYS A 448 1.50 -8.11 -2.44
CA LYS A 448 0.99 -7.00 -3.25
C LYS A 448 0.86 -5.73 -2.41
N THR A 449 0.24 -5.82 -1.23
CA THR A 449 0.06 -4.71 -0.28
C THR A 449 1.40 -4.08 0.07
N TYR A 450 2.38 -4.90 0.44
CA TYR A 450 3.71 -4.44 0.84
C TYR A 450 4.70 -4.33 -0.33
N LYS A 451 4.23 -4.17 -1.58
CA LYS A 451 5.05 -3.90 -2.78
C LYS A 451 6.28 -4.82 -2.93
N LYS A 452 6.11 -6.13 -2.66
CA LYS A 452 7.15 -7.17 -2.63
C LYS A 452 8.24 -6.94 -1.56
N ARG A 453 7.86 -6.34 -0.43
CA ARG A 453 8.62 -6.20 0.82
C ARG A 453 7.78 -6.69 2.00
N PRO A 454 7.34 -7.96 2.01
CA PRO A 454 6.41 -8.46 3.01
C PRO A 454 7.01 -8.36 4.43
N ILE A 455 6.17 -8.04 5.40
CA ILE A 455 6.57 -7.96 6.83
C ILE A 455 6.34 -9.29 7.59
N TYR A 456 5.31 -10.04 7.21
CA TYR A 456 5.14 -11.45 7.59
C TYR A 456 5.77 -12.32 6.51
N TRP A 457 6.82 -13.06 6.85
CA TRP A 457 7.58 -13.89 5.93
C TRP A 457 7.04 -15.31 5.92
N LEU A 458 6.82 -15.85 4.72
CA LEU A 458 6.29 -17.20 4.54
C LEU A 458 7.45 -18.20 4.44
N PHE A 459 7.70 -18.92 5.52
CA PHE A 459 8.53 -20.12 5.49
C PHE A 459 7.72 -21.27 4.89
N SER A 460 8.31 -22.02 3.97
CA SER A 460 7.62 -23.07 3.21
C SER A 460 8.53 -24.26 2.99
N SER A 461 8.01 -25.46 3.24
CA SER A 461 8.74 -26.72 3.02
C SER A 461 9.00 -27.02 1.56
N GLY A 462 8.22 -26.44 0.64
CA GLY A 462 8.39 -26.63 -0.78
C GLY A 462 7.09 -26.73 -1.56
N LYS A 463 7.09 -27.60 -2.57
CA LYS A 463 6.01 -27.66 -3.57
C LYS A 463 4.76 -28.34 -3.04
N GLN A 464 4.91 -29.32 -2.14
CA GLN A 464 3.80 -30.02 -1.51
C GLN A 464 3.16 -29.18 -0.40
N LYS A 465 3.83 -28.09 0.02
CA LYS A 465 3.38 -27.24 1.13
C LYS A 465 3.09 -28.08 2.38
N ALA A 466 3.94 -29.09 2.63
CA ALA A 466 3.81 -29.97 3.78
C ALA A 466 3.81 -29.17 5.09
N PHE A 467 4.58 -28.09 5.15
CA PHE A 467 4.51 -27.11 6.21
C PHE A 467 4.71 -25.71 5.65
N GLU A 468 3.85 -24.79 6.07
CA GLU A 468 4.00 -23.36 5.83
C GLU A 468 3.69 -22.60 7.12
N CYS A 469 4.44 -21.55 7.41
CA CYS A 469 4.14 -20.65 8.52
C CYS A 469 4.56 -19.21 8.20
N LEU A 470 3.89 -18.27 8.85
CA LEU A 470 4.23 -16.86 8.83
C LEU A 470 5.13 -16.54 10.02
N VAL A 471 6.21 -15.80 9.76
CA VAL A 471 7.09 -15.25 10.79
C VAL A 471 7.13 -13.74 10.67
N TYR A 472 6.91 -13.02 11.77
CA TYR A 472 6.97 -11.56 11.74
C TYR A 472 8.42 -11.04 11.79
N LEU A 473 8.84 -10.32 10.74
CA LEU A 473 10.18 -9.73 10.61
C LEU A 473 10.70 -9.05 11.88
N HIS A 474 9.89 -8.22 12.52
CA HIS A 474 10.32 -7.41 13.67
C HIS A 474 10.47 -8.23 14.96
N ARG A 475 9.85 -9.42 15.03
CA ARG A 475 9.94 -10.36 16.15
C ARG A 475 10.90 -11.52 15.90
N TYR A 476 11.47 -11.61 14.69
CA TYR A 476 12.46 -12.64 14.38
C TYR A 476 13.69 -12.51 15.28
N ASN A 477 14.20 -13.63 15.77
CA ASN A 477 15.47 -13.73 16.48
C ASN A 477 16.19 -15.03 16.11
N GLU A 478 17.44 -15.16 16.56
CA GLU A 478 18.30 -16.32 16.24
C GLU A 478 17.70 -17.67 16.70
N GLY A 479 16.79 -17.66 17.68
CA GLY A 479 16.09 -18.85 18.17
C GLY A 479 14.87 -19.27 17.35
N THR A 480 14.36 -18.41 16.46
CA THR A 480 13.11 -18.64 15.71
C THR A 480 13.16 -19.92 14.88
N LEU A 481 14.25 -20.19 14.16
CA LEU A 481 14.36 -21.41 13.33
C LEU A 481 14.45 -22.69 14.17
N SER A 482 15.18 -22.65 15.29
CA SER A 482 15.25 -23.79 16.20
C SER A 482 13.88 -24.10 16.79
N ARG A 483 13.12 -23.06 17.18
CA ARG A 483 11.77 -23.22 17.71
C ARG A 483 10.80 -23.74 16.66
N MET A 484 10.81 -23.19 15.45
CA MET A 484 10.03 -23.68 14.31
C MET A 484 10.23 -25.18 14.09
N ARG A 485 11.50 -25.62 14.17
CA ARG A 485 11.86 -27.02 14.01
C ARG A 485 11.31 -27.92 15.13
N THR A 486 11.49 -27.51 16.38
CA THR A 486 11.15 -28.32 17.55
C THR A 486 9.65 -28.35 17.86
N GLU A 487 8.97 -27.21 17.77
CA GLU A 487 7.57 -27.05 18.19
C GLU A 487 6.57 -27.34 17.05
N TYR A 488 6.99 -27.20 15.78
CA TYR A 488 6.07 -27.32 14.65
C TYR A 488 6.45 -28.45 13.68
N VAL A 489 7.65 -28.42 13.11
CA VAL A 489 8.05 -29.37 12.06
C VAL A 489 8.17 -30.79 12.60
N THR A 490 8.88 -30.99 13.71
CA THR A 490 9.07 -32.33 14.30
C THR A 490 7.74 -32.96 14.73
N PRO A 491 6.84 -32.26 15.45
CA PRO A 491 5.53 -32.81 15.78
C PRO A 491 4.67 -33.11 14.55
N LEU A 492 4.73 -32.29 13.50
CA LEU A 492 3.97 -32.52 12.27
C LEU A 492 4.45 -33.75 11.50
N MET A 493 5.76 -34.03 11.49
CA MET A 493 6.29 -35.29 10.95
C MET A 493 5.65 -36.50 11.66
N GLY A 494 5.58 -36.48 12.99
CA GLY A 494 4.93 -37.54 13.77
C GLY A 494 3.44 -37.69 13.46
N LYS A 495 2.72 -36.57 13.23
CA LYS A 495 1.32 -36.58 12.81
C LYS A 495 1.14 -37.22 11.43
N TYR A 496 1.98 -36.87 10.45
CA TYR A 496 1.96 -37.52 9.13
C TYR A 496 2.28 -39.01 9.20
N GLU A 497 3.29 -39.42 9.97
CA GLU A 497 3.60 -40.83 10.18
C GLU A 497 2.42 -41.59 10.79
N SER A 498 1.68 -40.96 11.70
CA SER A 498 0.47 -41.55 12.28
C SER A 498 -0.66 -41.69 11.26
N GLN A 499 -0.87 -40.70 10.39
CA GLN A 499 -1.88 -40.78 9.33
C GLN A 499 -1.55 -41.83 8.29
N ILE A 500 -0.27 -41.95 7.91
CA ILE A 500 0.22 -42.99 7.00
C ILE A 500 -0.12 -44.38 7.56
N ARG A 501 0.24 -44.64 8.83
CA ARG A 501 -0.11 -45.91 9.49
C ARG A 501 -1.61 -46.17 9.52
N HIS A 502 -2.42 -45.15 9.84
CA HIS A 502 -3.86 -45.29 9.88
C HIS A 502 -4.44 -45.67 8.50
N ILE A 503 -3.98 -45.02 7.44
CA ILE A 503 -4.43 -45.30 6.07
C ILE A 503 -4.02 -46.72 5.66
N GLU A 504 -2.79 -47.13 5.95
CA GLU A 504 -2.30 -48.50 5.70
C GLU A 504 -3.16 -49.56 6.41
N GLU A 505 -3.58 -49.30 7.65
CA GLU A 505 -4.51 -50.18 8.38
C GLU A 505 -5.89 -50.23 7.73
N GLN A 506 -6.46 -49.07 7.34
CA GLN A 506 -7.76 -49.01 6.66
C GLN A 506 -7.76 -49.77 5.33
N GLN A 507 -6.63 -49.78 4.61
CA GLN A 507 -6.49 -50.50 3.34
C GLN A 507 -6.63 -52.02 3.50
N THR A 508 -6.32 -52.59 4.67
CA THR A 508 -6.43 -54.04 4.90
C THR A 508 -7.87 -54.55 4.78
N SER A 509 -8.85 -53.73 5.16
CA SER A 509 -10.28 -54.06 5.16
C SER A 509 -11.10 -53.33 4.08
N ALA A 510 -10.47 -52.48 3.26
CA ALA A 510 -11.16 -51.63 2.28
C ALA A 510 -11.60 -52.38 1.01
N SER A 511 -12.72 -51.94 0.43
CA SER A 511 -13.16 -52.38 -0.90
C SER A 511 -12.23 -51.87 -2.02
N ALA A 512 -12.32 -52.43 -3.22
CA ALA A 512 -11.43 -52.04 -4.34
C ALA A 512 -11.51 -50.54 -4.72
N VAL A 513 -12.70 -49.93 -4.62
CA VAL A 513 -12.91 -48.50 -4.90
C VAL A 513 -12.30 -47.64 -3.79
N GLU A 514 -12.49 -48.02 -2.52
CA GLU A 514 -11.91 -47.34 -1.37
C GLU A 514 -10.37 -47.43 -1.35
N LYS A 515 -9.81 -48.59 -1.72
CA LYS A 515 -8.36 -48.78 -1.85
C LYS A 515 -7.73 -47.76 -2.79
N THR A 516 -8.35 -47.50 -3.94
CA THR A 516 -7.82 -46.52 -4.91
C THR A 516 -7.79 -45.10 -4.34
N LYS A 517 -8.78 -44.72 -3.53
CA LYS A 517 -8.82 -43.41 -2.85
C LYS A 517 -7.74 -43.34 -1.77
N LEU A 518 -7.65 -44.37 -0.93
CA LEU A 518 -6.66 -44.49 0.14
C LEU A 518 -5.22 -44.50 -0.41
N ASP A 519 -4.96 -45.16 -1.54
CA ASP A 519 -3.64 -45.16 -2.21
C ASP A 519 -3.21 -43.74 -2.60
N LYS A 520 -4.16 -42.93 -3.08
CA LYS A 520 -3.89 -41.53 -3.44
C LYS A 520 -3.58 -40.68 -2.20
N GLU A 521 -4.34 -40.85 -1.12
CA GLU A 521 -4.11 -40.15 0.15
C GLU A 521 -2.78 -40.58 0.80
N LEU A 522 -2.48 -41.89 0.81
CA LEU A 522 -1.22 -42.45 1.29
C LEU A 522 -0.03 -41.82 0.56
N LYS A 523 -0.09 -41.76 -0.77
CA LYS A 523 0.95 -41.14 -1.59
C LYS A 523 1.11 -39.65 -1.32
N ASP A 524 0.02 -38.91 -1.09
CA ASP A 524 0.07 -37.49 -0.72
C ASP A 524 0.81 -37.30 0.61
N TYR A 525 0.42 -38.03 1.65
CA TYR A 525 1.06 -37.96 2.96
C TYR A 525 2.52 -38.41 2.95
N GLN A 526 2.86 -39.47 2.22
CA GLN A 526 4.26 -39.90 2.04
C GLN A 526 5.09 -38.82 1.34
N SER A 527 4.54 -38.16 0.32
CA SER A 527 5.22 -37.07 -0.38
C SER A 527 5.43 -35.85 0.53
N LYS A 528 4.41 -35.47 1.32
CA LYS A 528 4.50 -34.40 2.31
C LYS A 528 5.52 -34.72 3.41
N LEU A 529 5.52 -35.94 3.94
CA LEU A 529 6.48 -36.37 4.97
C LEU A 529 7.92 -36.35 4.45
N ASN A 530 8.16 -36.78 3.21
CA ASN A 530 9.49 -36.72 2.61
C ASN A 530 9.96 -35.27 2.42
N GLU A 531 9.10 -34.39 1.90
CA GLU A 531 9.41 -32.95 1.80
C GLU A 531 9.70 -32.34 3.18
N LEU A 532 8.92 -32.72 4.21
CA LEU A 532 9.10 -32.19 5.56
C LEU A 532 10.42 -32.66 6.21
N ARG A 533 10.89 -33.88 5.92
CA ARG A 533 12.21 -34.38 6.35
C ARG A 533 13.38 -33.63 5.69
N GLU A 534 13.24 -33.30 4.41
CA GLU A 534 14.21 -32.46 3.70
C GLU A 534 14.23 -31.05 4.29
N PHE A 535 13.05 -30.50 4.58
CA PHE A 535 12.91 -29.19 5.22
C PHE A 535 13.49 -29.17 6.64
N ASP A 536 13.28 -30.20 7.47
CA ASP A 536 13.90 -30.32 8.80
C ASP A 536 15.43 -30.26 8.73
N SER A 537 16.01 -30.95 7.75
CA SER A 537 17.46 -30.98 7.55
C SER A 537 18.01 -29.60 7.19
N LYS A 538 17.31 -28.86 6.33
CA LYS A 538 17.65 -27.47 5.99
C LYS A 538 17.47 -26.55 7.19
N LEU A 539 16.33 -26.61 7.88
CA LEU A 539 16.08 -25.81 9.07
C LEU A 539 17.16 -25.99 10.12
N LYS A 540 17.61 -27.23 10.35
CA LYS A 540 18.72 -27.51 11.26
C LYS A 540 19.99 -26.76 10.85
N HIS A 541 20.38 -26.85 9.58
CA HIS A 541 21.56 -26.14 9.07
C HIS A 541 21.46 -24.62 9.27
N TYR A 542 20.34 -24.01 8.89
CA TYR A 542 20.12 -22.58 9.04
C TYR A 542 19.97 -22.14 10.51
N ALA A 543 19.43 -22.98 11.38
CA ALA A 543 19.38 -22.74 12.82
C ALA A 543 20.80 -22.73 13.42
N ASP A 544 21.68 -23.64 12.99
CA ASP A 544 23.09 -23.68 13.44
C ASP A 544 23.87 -22.44 12.98
N MET A 545 23.48 -21.81 11.86
CA MET A 545 24.07 -20.54 11.39
C MET A 545 23.71 -19.32 12.28
N ARG A 546 22.67 -19.42 13.11
CA ARG A 546 22.19 -18.33 14.00
C ARG A 546 22.08 -16.99 13.28
N ILE A 547 21.34 -16.97 12.17
CA ILE A 547 21.18 -15.78 11.36
C ILE A 547 20.57 -14.65 12.20
N SER A 548 21.21 -13.49 12.19
CA SER A 548 20.67 -12.25 12.72
C SER A 548 20.21 -11.32 11.60
N LEU A 549 19.22 -10.49 11.89
CA LEU A 549 18.73 -9.47 10.96
C LEU A 549 19.33 -8.11 11.30
N ASP A 550 19.39 -7.24 10.30
CA ASP A 550 19.59 -5.80 10.49
C ASP A 550 18.48 -5.14 9.67
N LEU A 551 17.46 -4.57 10.32
CA LEU A 551 16.30 -4.03 9.61
C LEU A 551 16.69 -2.91 8.63
N ASP A 552 17.80 -2.22 8.84
CA ASP A 552 18.23 -1.13 7.96
C ASP A 552 18.71 -1.61 6.59
N ASP A 553 19.14 -2.88 6.51
CA ASP A 553 19.43 -3.54 5.23
C ASP A 553 18.16 -3.65 4.35
N GLY A 554 16.97 -3.53 4.95
CA GLY A 554 15.67 -3.64 4.31
C GLY A 554 15.24 -5.08 4.06
N VAL A 555 14.01 -5.26 3.58
CA VAL A 555 13.42 -6.61 3.48
C VAL A 555 14.17 -7.46 2.46
N LYS A 556 14.58 -6.90 1.31
CA LYS A 556 15.25 -7.68 0.25
C LYS A 556 16.50 -8.41 0.73
N VAL A 557 17.41 -7.67 1.37
CA VAL A 557 18.71 -8.20 1.80
C VAL A 557 18.49 -9.23 2.90
N ASN A 558 17.66 -8.89 3.89
CA ASN A 558 17.38 -9.80 5.00
C ASN A 558 16.64 -11.07 4.57
N TYR A 559 15.67 -10.97 3.66
CA TYR A 559 14.94 -12.12 3.11
C TYR A 559 15.88 -13.08 2.36
N GLY A 560 16.89 -12.54 1.65
CA GLY A 560 17.89 -13.33 0.94
C GLY A 560 18.77 -14.21 1.83
N LYS A 561 18.87 -13.89 3.14
CA LYS A 561 19.70 -14.65 4.10
C LYS A 561 19.18 -16.08 4.34
N PHE A 562 17.90 -16.36 4.04
CA PHE A 562 17.25 -17.65 4.34
C PHE A 562 17.20 -18.63 3.16
N GLY A 563 17.80 -18.27 2.02
CA GLY A 563 17.86 -19.14 0.85
C GLY A 563 16.48 -19.65 0.44
N ASP A 564 16.33 -20.95 0.26
CA ASP A 564 15.09 -21.59 -0.19
C ASP A 564 14.13 -22.01 0.95
N LEU A 565 14.40 -21.62 2.20
CA LEU A 565 13.44 -21.78 3.31
C LEU A 565 12.22 -20.87 3.18
N LEU A 566 12.38 -19.75 2.48
CA LEU A 566 11.32 -18.76 2.28
C LEU A 566 10.67 -18.90 0.90
N ALA A 567 9.36 -18.65 0.82
CA ALA A 567 8.63 -18.63 -0.44
C ALA A 567 9.01 -17.40 -1.29
N ASN A 568 8.81 -17.47 -2.62
CA ASN A 568 8.91 -16.31 -3.53
C ASN A 568 10.22 -15.47 -3.47
N VAL A 569 11.35 -16.08 -3.10
CA VAL A 569 12.66 -15.39 -2.93
C VAL A 569 13.05 -14.58 -4.17
N LYS A 570 12.86 -15.14 -5.37
CA LYS A 570 13.16 -14.45 -6.63
C LYS A 570 12.30 -13.21 -6.85
N ASP A 571 11.03 -13.25 -6.47
CA ASP A 571 10.14 -12.12 -6.64
C ASP A 571 10.51 -10.95 -5.71
N ILE A 572 11.03 -11.27 -4.52
CA ILE A 572 11.39 -10.28 -3.49
C ILE A 572 12.79 -9.74 -3.74
N THR A 573 13.79 -10.63 -3.79
CA THR A 573 15.22 -10.27 -3.87
C THR A 573 15.66 -9.90 -5.29
N GLY A 574 14.97 -10.40 -6.32
CA GLY A 574 15.38 -10.32 -7.72
C GLY A 574 16.31 -11.45 -8.16
N GLU A 575 16.84 -12.24 -7.22
CA GLU A 575 17.81 -13.30 -7.47
C GLU A 575 17.22 -14.68 -7.10
N LYS A 576 17.76 -15.75 -7.72
CA LYS A 576 17.37 -17.10 -7.29
C LYS A 576 17.91 -17.35 -5.87
N PRO A 577 17.19 -18.12 -5.03
CA PRO A 577 17.69 -18.48 -3.72
C PRO A 577 19.06 -19.16 -3.83
N ASN A 578 19.98 -18.79 -2.95
CA ASN A 578 21.21 -19.54 -2.76
C ASN A 578 20.83 -20.90 -2.15
N VAL A 579 20.97 -21.96 -2.94
CA VAL A 579 20.74 -23.33 -2.49
C VAL A 579 22.07 -23.83 -1.94
N THR A 580 22.20 -23.86 -0.62
CA THR A 580 23.33 -24.46 0.09
C THR A 580 23.03 -25.90 0.47
#